data_AF-A0AAE0UI60-F1
#
_entry.id   AF-A0AAE0UI60-F1
#
_cell.length_a   1.000
_cell.length_b   1.000
_cell.length_c   1.000
_cell.angle_alpha   90.00
_cell.angle_beta   90.00
_cell.angle_gamma   90.00
#
_symmetry.space_group_name_H-M   'P 1'
#
loop_
_entity.id
_entity.type
_entity.pdbx_description
1 polymer ?
#
loop_
_entity_poly.entity_id
_entity_poly.type
_entity_poly.pdbx_seq_one_letter_code
_entity_poly.pdbx_strand_id
1 'polypeptide(L)'
;MEQLSHTHDHIQFLQSFQSLRVSSGRDDSSSITVNKHLSFDGVRKSLSDLKKRLEEIFQEEFIKIPEHAAAVQMILPSEPKSREDFLHYFCDLTLNLNTVHYHLILSEKNRVVKRSEREQQYSDHPERFDF
;
A
#
# COMPACT_ATOMS: atom_id res chain seq x y z
N MET A 1 -32.56 25.70 53.46
CA MET A 1 -31.32 25.63 52.66
C MET A 1 -30.57 26.97 52.72
N GLU A 2 -30.31 27.48 53.93
CA GLU A 2 -29.54 28.73 54.13
C GLU A 2 -28.49 28.61 55.26
N GLN A 3 -28.42 27.47 55.96
CA GLN A 3 -27.47 27.28 57.06
C GLN A 3 -26.09 26.75 56.64
N LEU A 4 -25.93 26.23 55.41
CA LEU A 4 -24.66 25.67 54.93
C LEU A 4 -23.74 26.71 54.27
N SER A 5 -24.28 27.85 53.84
CA SER A 5 -23.52 28.92 53.18
C SER A 5 -22.61 29.72 54.13
N HIS A 6 -22.77 29.53 55.45
CA HIS A 6 -22.02 30.29 56.47
C HIS A 6 -20.90 29.48 57.15
N THR A 7 -20.55 28.32 56.61
CA THR A 7 -19.35 27.58 57.06
C THR A 7 -18.14 28.02 56.23
N HIS A 8 -17.16 28.67 56.86
CA HIS A 8 -15.97 29.20 56.20
C HIS A 8 -14.87 28.14 55.98
N ASP A 9 -15.08 26.92 56.48
CA ASP A 9 -14.23 25.76 56.23
C ASP A 9 -14.90 24.83 55.20
N HIS A 10 -14.29 24.78 54.02
CA HIS A 10 -14.79 24.03 52.87
C HIS A 10 -14.77 22.51 53.08
N ILE A 11 -13.96 21.99 54.00
CA ILE A 11 -13.92 20.55 54.29
C ILE A 11 -15.19 20.15 55.04
N GLN A 12 -15.62 20.97 56.01
CA GLN A 12 -16.80 20.70 56.81
C GLN A 12 -18.10 20.85 55.99
N PHE A 13 -18.11 21.76 55.01
CA PHE A 13 -19.16 21.86 54.01
C PHE A 13 -19.28 20.57 53.18
N LEU A 14 -18.18 20.03 52.67
CA LEU A 14 -18.20 18.80 51.86
C LEU A 14 -18.69 17.59 52.66
N GLN A 15 -18.28 17.45 53.92
CA GLN A 15 -18.71 16.36 54.79
C GLN A 15 -20.21 16.44 55.14
N SER A 16 -20.74 17.64 55.39
CA SER A 16 -22.17 17.83 55.67
C SER A 16 -23.06 17.66 54.42
N PHE A 17 -22.55 17.98 53.23
CA PHE A 17 -23.24 17.74 51.96
C PHE A 17 -23.40 16.25 51.63
N GLN A 18 -22.43 15.40 52.02
CA GLN A 18 -22.52 13.96 51.82
C GLN A 18 -23.60 13.32 52.70
N SER A 19 -23.80 13.81 53.92
CA SER A 19 -24.84 13.33 54.84
C SER A 19 -26.27 13.72 54.41
N LEU A 20 -26.41 14.72 53.53
CA LEU A 20 -27.70 15.20 53.00
C LEU A 20 -28.10 14.54 51.66
N ARG A 21 -27.31 13.58 51.15
CA ARG A 21 -27.71 12.75 50.01
C ARG A 21 -28.79 11.76 50.44
N VAL A 22 -30.01 12.25 50.61
CA VAL A 22 -31.21 11.39 50.51
C VAL A 22 -31.25 10.90 49.07
N SER A 23 -31.28 9.57 48.90
CA SER A 23 -31.41 8.89 47.60
C SER A 23 -32.59 9.50 46.83
N SER A 24 -32.31 10.34 45.84
CA SER A 24 -33.33 10.80 44.90
C SER A 24 -33.66 9.62 44.00
N GLY A 25 -34.70 8.88 44.39
CA GLY A 25 -35.30 7.85 43.56
C GLY A 25 -35.90 8.52 42.33
N ARG A 26 -35.11 8.58 41.26
CA ARG A 26 -35.57 8.95 39.93
C ARG A 26 -34.67 8.29 38.88
N ASP A 27 -35.02 7.06 38.55
CA ASP A 27 -34.47 6.35 37.40
C ASP A 27 -35.08 6.92 36.11
N ASP A 28 -34.53 8.03 35.61
CA ASP A 28 -34.79 8.45 34.23
C ASP A 28 -33.73 7.79 33.31
N SER A 29 -33.66 6.45 33.34
CA SER A 29 -32.90 5.67 32.36
C SER A 29 -33.83 5.30 31.22
N SER A 30 -33.79 6.07 30.13
CA SER A 30 -34.45 5.69 28.88
C SER A 30 -33.76 4.45 28.32
N SER A 31 -34.21 3.27 28.75
CA SER A 31 -33.77 2.01 28.18
C SER A 31 -34.23 1.93 26.72
N ILE A 32 -33.30 2.18 25.79
CA ILE A 32 -33.46 1.71 24.41
C ILE A 32 -33.44 0.18 24.48
N THR A 33 -34.62 -0.42 24.37
CA THR A 33 -34.77 -1.87 24.26
C THR A 33 -34.25 -2.30 22.88
N VAL A 34 -32.97 -2.63 22.79
CA VAL A 34 -32.41 -3.32 21.62
C VAL A 34 -33.03 -4.71 21.60
N ASN A 35 -33.91 -4.95 20.63
CA ASN A 35 -34.66 -6.20 20.52
C ASN A 35 -33.70 -7.38 20.25
N LYS A 36 -33.43 -8.18 21.29
CA LYS A 36 -32.51 -9.34 21.25
C LYS A 36 -33.05 -10.55 20.47
N HIS A 37 -34.29 -10.49 19.95
CA HIS A 37 -34.91 -11.60 19.21
C HIS A 37 -34.75 -11.50 17.68
N LEU A 38 -34.02 -10.49 17.19
CA LEU A 38 -33.71 -10.38 15.76
C LEU A 38 -32.62 -11.38 15.39
N SER A 39 -33.03 -12.51 14.79
CA SER A 39 -32.10 -13.46 14.18
C SER A 39 -31.75 -13.00 12.76
N PHE A 40 -30.45 -12.93 12.47
CA PHE A 40 -29.90 -12.69 11.14
C PHE A 40 -29.60 -14.00 10.40
N ASP A 41 -30.08 -15.14 10.88
CA ASP A 41 -29.72 -16.44 10.29
C ASP A 41 -30.23 -16.55 8.84
N GLY A 42 -31.40 -15.99 8.54
CA GLY A 42 -31.90 -15.88 7.17
C GLY A 42 -30.99 -15.03 6.28
N VAL A 43 -30.52 -13.88 6.78
CA VAL A 43 -29.60 -12.99 6.05
C VAL A 43 -28.25 -13.68 5.83
N ARG A 44 -27.72 -14.34 6.86
CA ARG A 44 -26.46 -15.09 6.80
C ARG A 44 -26.54 -16.24 5.81
N LYS A 45 -27.69 -16.94 5.77
CA LYS A 45 -27.94 -18.00 4.80
C LYS A 45 -27.98 -17.45 3.39
N SER A 46 -28.76 -16.39 3.12
CA SER A 46 -28.81 -15.75 1.81
C SER A 46 -27.44 -15.25 1.35
N LEU A 47 -26.63 -14.70 2.25
CA LEU A 47 -25.27 -14.27 1.93
C LEU A 47 -24.34 -15.46 1.62
N SER A 48 -24.50 -16.58 2.35
CA SER A 48 -23.75 -17.82 2.08
C SER A 48 -24.14 -18.42 0.73
N ASP A 49 -25.44 -18.44 0.41
CA ASP A 49 -25.95 -18.93 -0.87
C ASP A 49 -25.48 -18.04 -2.04
N LEU A 50 -25.45 -16.72 -1.86
CA LEU A 50 -24.92 -15.77 -2.83
C LEU A 50 -23.41 -15.97 -3.05
N LYS A 51 -22.64 -16.11 -1.96
CA LYS A 51 -21.20 -16.40 -2.04
C LYS A 51 -20.93 -17.68 -2.82
N LYS A 52 -21.68 -18.74 -2.51
CA LYS A 52 -21.56 -20.03 -3.21
C LYS A 52 -21.85 -19.87 -4.70
N ARG A 53 -22.90 -19.15 -5.07
CA ARG A 53 -23.24 -18.86 -6.48
C ARG A 53 -22.16 -18.05 -7.18
N LEU A 54 -21.55 -17.08 -6.51
CA LEU A 54 -20.41 -16.35 -7.05
C LEU A 54 -19.23 -17.29 -7.31
N GLU A 55 -18.90 -18.16 -6.36
CA GLU A 55 -17.82 -19.15 -6.52
C GLU A 55 -18.11 -20.13 -7.66
N GLU A 56 -19.34 -20.60 -7.81
CA GLU A 56 -19.79 -21.44 -8.93
C GLU A 56 -19.62 -20.72 -10.27
N ILE A 57 -20.06 -19.46 -10.39
CA ILE A 57 -19.87 -18.63 -11.59
C ILE A 57 -18.38 -18.42 -11.87
N PHE A 58 -17.59 -18.10 -10.84
CA PHE A 58 -16.15 -17.92 -11.00
C PHE A 58 -15.51 -19.20 -11.50
N GLN A 59 -15.83 -20.37 -10.95
CA GLN A 59 -15.27 -21.65 -11.40
C GLN A 59 -15.74 -22.03 -12.81
N GLU A 60 -17.02 -21.86 -13.14
CA GLU A 60 -17.54 -22.13 -14.49
C GLU A 60 -16.91 -21.23 -15.56
N GLU A 61 -16.63 -19.96 -15.23
CA GLU A 61 -15.97 -19.03 -16.13
C GLU A 61 -14.43 -19.20 -16.13
N PHE A 62 -13.81 -19.59 -15.00
CA PHE A 62 -12.36 -19.85 -14.92
C PHE A 62 -11.96 -21.17 -15.59
N ILE A 63 -12.78 -22.22 -15.49
CA ILE A 63 -12.55 -23.52 -16.14
C ILE A 63 -12.68 -23.40 -17.68
N LYS A 64 -13.41 -22.38 -18.16
CA LYS A 64 -13.49 -22.03 -19.59
C LYS A 64 -12.35 -21.15 -20.06
N ILE A 65 -11.52 -20.62 -19.16
CA ILE A 65 -10.31 -19.93 -19.64
C ILE A 65 -9.40 -21.05 -20.18
N PRO A 66 -9.08 -21.04 -21.49
CA PRO A 66 -8.24 -22.07 -22.06
C PRO A 66 -6.91 -22.12 -21.30
N GLU A 67 -6.19 -23.24 -21.35
CA GLU A 67 -4.83 -23.41 -20.79
C GLU A 67 -3.86 -22.24 -21.13
N HIS A 68 -4.22 -21.40 -22.09
CA HIS A 68 -3.64 -20.09 -22.38
C HIS A 68 -3.75 -19.03 -21.26
N ALA A 69 -4.51 -19.21 -20.16
CA ALA A 69 -4.44 -18.29 -19.00
C ALA A 69 -3.31 -18.56 -18.02
N ALA A 70 -2.69 -19.75 -18.06
CA ALA A 70 -1.34 -19.89 -17.54
C ALA A 70 -0.38 -18.92 -18.28
N ALA A 71 -0.70 -18.57 -19.53
CA ALA A 71 0.00 -17.52 -20.27
C ALA A 71 -0.43 -16.10 -19.87
N VAL A 72 -1.47 -15.85 -19.05
CA VAL A 72 -1.78 -14.48 -18.56
C VAL A 72 -0.88 -14.06 -17.39
N GLN A 73 -0.15 -15.01 -16.80
CA GLN A 73 1.09 -14.71 -16.08
C GLN A 73 2.16 -14.05 -16.98
N MET A 74 1.95 -13.91 -18.31
CA MET A 74 2.77 -13.10 -19.23
C MET A 74 2.63 -11.59 -19.07
N ILE A 75 1.63 -11.05 -18.34
CA ILE A 75 1.47 -9.58 -18.35
C ILE A 75 2.58 -8.88 -17.54
N LEU A 76 3.16 -9.55 -16.54
CA LEU A 76 4.46 -9.14 -16.00
C LEU A 76 5.51 -10.19 -16.35
N PRO A 77 6.57 -9.83 -17.09
CA PRO A 77 7.77 -10.67 -17.12
C PRO A 77 8.18 -10.93 -15.67
N SER A 78 8.35 -12.20 -15.32
CA SER A 78 8.97 -12.54 -14.05
C SER A 78 10.39 -12.00 -14.04
N GLU A 79 10.85 -11.49 -12.89
CA GLU A 79 12.22 -11.00 -12.78
C GLU A 79 13.20 -12.11 -13.20
N PRO A 80 14.13 -11.83 -14.13
CA PRO A 80 15.13 -12.82 -14.54
C PRO A 80 16.01 -13.23 -13.36
N LYS A 81 16.24 -14.55 -13.18
CA LYS A 81 16.96 -15.10 -12.02
C LYS A 81 18.25 -15.83 -12.39
N SER A 82 18.37 -16.26 -13.63
CA SER A 82 19.56 -16.91 -14.17
C SER A 82 20.22 -16.07 -15.25
N ARG A 83 21.49 -16.36 -15.55
CA ARG A 83 22.23 -15.69 -16.63
C ARG A 83 21.52 -15.86 -17.96
N GLU A 84 20.99 -17.05 -18.22
CA GLU A 84 20.25 -17.40 -19.43
C GLU A 84 18.96 -16.56 -19.55
N ASP A 85 18.26 -16.33 -18.43
CA ASP A 85 17.08 -15.45 -18.42
C ASP A 85 17.43 -14.02 -18.85
N PHE A 86 18.53 -13.46 -18.33
CA PHE A 86 18.99 -12.11 -18.69
C PHE A 86 19.42 -12.02 -20.16
N LEU A 87 19.98 -13.09 -20.73
CA LEU A 87 20.41 -13.11 -22.14
C LEU A 87 19.24 -12.98 -23.12
N HIS A 88 18.00 -13.29 -22.73
CA HIS A 88 16.82 -13.01 -23.56
C HIS A 88 16.59 -11.51 -23.81
N TYR A 89 17.11 -10.66 -22.93
CA TYR A 89 17.02 -9.19 -23.05
C TYR A 89 18.31 -8.58 -23.61
N PHE A 90 19.22 -9.41 -24.12
CA PHE A 90 20.49 -8.95 -24.65
C PHE A 90 20.27 -8.01 -25.84
N CYS A 91 20.90 -6.84 -25.77
CA CYS A 91 20.96 -5.87 -26.86
C CYS A 91 22.42 -5.51 -27.11
N ASP A 92 22.80 -5.53 -28.37
CA ASP A 92 24.15 -5.17 -28.81
C ASP A 92 24.34 -3.65 -28.73
N LEU A 93 24.93 -3.18 -27.64
CA LEU A 93 25.20 -1.76 -27.43
C LEU A 93 26.49 -1.32 -28.12
N THR A 94 26.48 -0.10 -28.66
CA THR A 94 27.66 0.60 -29.20
C THR A 94 27.68 2.02 -28.67
N LEU A 95 28.87 2.51 -28.33
CA LEU A 95 29.07 3.87 -27.85
C LEU A 95 29.04 4.88 -29.01
N ASN A 96 28.49 6.06 -28.73
CA ASN A 96 28.37 7.13 -29.71
C ASN A 96 29.63 8.01 -29.71
N LEU A 97 30.25 8.15 -30.90
CA LEU A 97 31.42 9.01 -31.10
C LEU A 97 31.12 10.50 -30.95
N ASN A 98 29.85 10.91 -31.06
CA ASN A 98 29.45 12.30 -30.92
C ASN A 98 29.33 12.71 -29.45
N THR A 99 29.13 11.76 -28.54
CA THR A 99 28.98 12.05 -27.11
C THR A 99 30.24 11.75 -26.30
N VAL A 100 31.14 10.90 -26.80
CA VAL A 100 32.35 10.47 -26.07
C VAL A 100 33.26 11.64 -25.66
N HIS A 101 33.69 11.68 -24.40
CA HIS A 101 34.59 12.72 -23.91
C HIS A 101 35.98 12.64 -24.57
N TYR A 102 36.67 13.78 -24.71
CA TYR A 102 37.97 13.88 -25.37
C TYR A 102 39.05 12.99 -24.74
N HIS A 103 38.96 12.63 -23.46
CA HIS A 103 39.93 11.75 -22.80
C HIS A 103 39.61 10.25 -22.91
N LEU A 104 38.63 9.85 -23.73
CA LEU A 104 38.23 8.46 -23.88
C LEU A 104 38.51 7.94 -25.29
N ILE A 105 39.08 6.74 -25.39
CA ILE A 105 39.36 6.05 -26.65
C ILE A 105 38.35 4.92 -26.81
N LEU A 106 37.63 4.92 -27.94
CA LEU A 106 36.74 3.84 -28.33
C LEU A 106 37.47 2.85 -29.24
N SER A 107 37.21 1.57 -29.03
CA SER A 107 37.76 0.47 -29.84
C SER A 107 36.75 -0.66 -29.98
N GLU A 108 37.09 -1.68 -30.76
CA GLU A 108 36.23 -2.85 -30.99
C GLU A 108 34.81 -2.47 -31.43
N LYS A 109 34.72 -1.71 -32.54
CA LYS A 109 33.45 -1.18 -33.07
C LYS A 109 32.68 -0.35 -32.02
N ASN A 110 33.41 0.46 -31.27
CA ASN A 110 32.90 1.32 -30.21
C ASN A 110 32.24 0.57 -29.04
N ARG A 111 32.69 -0.65 -28.74
CA ARG A 111 32.18 -1.46 -27.62
C ARG A 111 33.11 -1.45 -26.40
N VAL A 112 34.36 -1.03 -26.59
CA VAL A 112 35.36 -0.96 -25.52
C VAL A 112 35.85 0.48 -25.37
N VAL A 113 35.87 0.98 -24.13
CA VAL A 113 36.40 2.30 -23.78
C VAL A 113 37.67 2.19 -22.95
N LYS A 114 38.65 3.05 -23.23
CA LYS A 114 39.86 3.22 -22.42
C LYS A 114 40.09 4.69 -22.11
N ARG A 115 40.55 5.01 -20.90
CA ARG A 115 40.97 6.36 -20.56
C ARG A 115 42.34 6.65 -21.17
N SER A 116 42.47 7.81 -21.78
CA SER A 116 43.71 8.36 -22.29
C SER A 116 44.13 9.55 -21.43
N GLU A 117 45.44 9.70 -21.22
CA GLU A 117 46.01 10.91 -20.62
C GLU A 117 46.06 12.08 -21.59
N ARG A 118 45.98 11.79 -22.90
CA ARG A 118 45.96 12.80 -23.97
C ARG A 118 44.54 12.96 -24.49
N GLU A 119 44.17 14.19 -24.81
CA GLU A 119 42.94 14.50 -25.51
C GLU A 119 42.95 13.88 -26.92
N GLN A 120 41.84 13.22 -27.25
CA GLN A 120 41.56 12.64 -28.55
C GLN A 120 41.00 13.71 -29.47
N GLN A 121 41.35 13.63 -30.74
CA GLN A 121 40.91 14.58 -31.77
C GLN A 121 39.51 14.24 -32.30
N TYR A 122 38.52 14.22 -31.42
CA TYR A 122 37.13 14.13 -31.85
C TYR A 122 36.62 15.49 -32.32
N SER A 123 35.75 15.51 -33.33
CA SER A 123 35.11 16.74 -33.78
C SER A 123 34.15 17.27 -32.72
N ASP A 124 34.08 18.59 -32.58
CA ASP A 124 33.14 19.24 -31.67
C ASP A 124 31.70 18.88 -32.03
N HIS A 125 30.90 18.63 -30.99
CA HIS A 125 29.50 18.25 -31.12
C HIS A 125 28.71 18.76 -29.91
N PRO A 126 27.49 19.29 -30.06
CA PRO A 126 26.71 19.86 -28.95
C PRO A 126 26.34 18.86 -27.85
N GLU A 127 26.32 17.57 -28.17
CA GLU A 127 26.05 16.49 -27.20
C GLU A 127 27.32 15.92 -26.56
N ARG A 128 28.51 16.45 -26.89
CA ARG A 128 29.77 15.93 -26.38
C ARG A 128 29.97 16.37 -24.93
N PHE A 129 30.33 15.42 -24.08
CA PHE A 129 30.76 15.74 -22.72
C PHE A 129 32.14 16.43 -22.75
N ASP A 130 32.24 17.48 -21.96
CA ASP A 130 33.34 18.44 -21.89
C ASP A 130 33.90 18.59 -20.46
N PHE A 131 33.34 17.88 -19.47
CA PHE A 131 33.79 17.82 -18.07
C PHE A 131 33.76 16.41 -17.49
#